data_AF-A0A6I4WBL5-F1
#
_entry.id   AF-A0A6I4WBL5-F1
#
_cell.length_a   1.000
_cell.length_b   1.000
_cell.length_c   1.000
_cell.angle_alpha   90.00
_cell.angle_beta   90.00
_cell.angle_gamma   90.00
#
_symmetry.space_group_name_H-M   'P 1'
#
loop_
_entity.id
_entity.type
_entity.pdbx_description
1 polymer ?
#
loop_
_entity_poly.entity_id
_entity_poly.type
_entity_poly.pdbx_seq_one_letter_code
_entity_poly.pdbx_strand_id
1 'polypeptide(L)'
;MRSALRLITTTATAGVLAAALASAANAAPANPAGTSASTARLTGGGAVTSAAAVEQVSKYWTAARMKAARPVPEPKAPAGTPAAAATATGKPGSTPSAGAIASAANSLAGGDAKLAAAITESRVVGKVFFHKPSGGDWVCSASALNSPSKQLVITAGHCVHEGKGGKWMTNWTFVPRYRNGSRPFGTFAAKQFRTFNAWISSSAYNRDVGMVTTWPLNGRKLVNVVGGNGLSWNYPKALKVTVLGYPRNFSSGQVQAWCQGTTRDAGGGRIALNCNFQPGSSGGPWIRAFDNSTGRGQTNGVTSTISSTGGVNKSPYFDTAVKNMFDAQGSVT
;
A
#
# COMPACT_ATOMS: atom_id res chain seq x y z
N MET A 1 64.95 -52.87 46.72
CA MET A 1 63.87 -52.63 47.70
C MET A 1 63.92 -51.16 48.12
N ARG A 2 63.06 -50.31 47.55
CA ARG A 2 62.91 -48.92 48.00
C ARG A 2 61.41 -48.58 47.96
N SER A 3 60.87 -48.32 49.16
CA SER A 3 59.48 -48.00 49.43
C SER A 3 59.09 -46.61 48.94
N ALA A 4 57.82 -46.51 48.57
CA ALA A 4 57.15 -45.35 48.01
C ALA A 4 56.97 -44.21 49.02
N LEU A 5 57.14 -42.98 48.54
CA LEU A 5 56.75 -41.75 49.22
C LEU A 5 55.50 -41.20 48.52
N ARG A 6 54.36 -41.17 49.23
CA ARG A 6 53.17 -40.42 48.83
C ARG A 6 53.36 -38.96 49.24
N LEU A 7 53.31 -38.04 48.27
CA LEU A 7 53.06 -36.62 48.54
C LEU A 7 51.76 -36.21 47.83
N ILE A 8 50.84 -35.68 48.62
CA ILE A 8 49.55 -35.13 48.21
C ILE A 8 49.81 -33.71 47.72
N THR A 9 49.50 -33.40 46.46
CA THR A 9 49.46 -32.04 45.94
C THR A 9 48.02 -31.62 45.66
N THR A 10 47.53 -30.70 46.48
CA THR A 10 46.28 -29.97 46.32
C THR A 10 46.40 -28.98 45.15
N THR A 11 45.62 -29.17 44.09
CA THR A 11 45.50 -28.18 43.01
C THR A 11 44.41 -27.16 43.35
N ALA A 12 44.83 -25.90 43.59
CA ALA A 12 43.93 -24.76 43.71
C ALA A 12 43.48 -24.32 42.31
N THR A 13 42.20 -24.50 41.98
CA THR A 13 41.58 -23.94 40.78
C THR A 13 41.29 -22.45 40.98
N ALA A 14 42.06 -21.58 40.32
CA ALA A 14 41.74 -20.16 40.20
C ALA A 14 40.55 -19.99 39.24
N GLY A 15 39.39 -19.58 39.78
CA GLY A 15 38.22 -19.22 38.99
C GLY A 15 38.40 -17.86 38.34
N VAL A 16 38.45 -17.81 37.01
CA VAL A 16 38.38 -16.56 36.24
C VAL A 16 36.90 -16.19 36.09
N LEU A 17 36.44 -15.20 36.85
CA LEU A 17 35.14 -14.55 36.61
C LEU A 17 35.27 -13.67 35.36
N ALA A 18 34.80 -14.17 34.21
CA ALA A 18 34.60 -13.34 33.03
C ALA A 18 33.28 -12.55 33.21
N ALA A 19 33.38 -11.28 33.58
CA ALA A 19 32.25 -10.36 33.57
C ALA A 19 31.85 -10.07 32.11
N ALA A 20 30.79 -10.71 31.63
CA ALA A 20 30.18 -10.39 30.35
C ALA A 20 29.43 -9.05 30.48
N LEU A 21 30.08 -7.95 30.06
CA LEU A 21 29.42 -6.67 29.82
C LEU A 21 28.49 -6.84 28.60
N ALA A 22 27.19 -7.05 28.87
CA ALA A 22 26.17 -6.95 27.85
C ALA A 22 26.06 -5.49 27.41
N SER A 23 26.69 -5.14 26.30
CA SER A 23 26.46 -3.86 25.62
C SER A 23 25.01 -3.84 25.13
N ALA A 24 24.14 -3.14 25.86
CA ALA A 24 22.85 -2.72 25.35
C ALA A 24 23.14 -1.75 24.18
N ALA A 25 23.15 -2.28 22.96
CA ALA A 25 23.17 -1.45 21.77
C ALA A 25 21.88 -0.62 21.76
N ASN A 26 21.99 0.65 22.14
CA ASN A 26 20.97 1.66 21.86
C ASN A 26 20.74 1.67 20.34
N ALA A 27 19.71 0.96 19.88
CA ALA A 27 19.27 1.05 18.50
C ALA A 27 18.99 2.53 18.18
N ALA A 28 19.74 3.10 17.25
CA ALA A 28 19.48 4.44 16.73
C ALA A 28 17.99 4.56 16.35
N PRO A 29 17.31 5.66 16.69
CA PRO A 29 15.91 5.84 16.35
C PRO A 29 15.73 5.67 14.83
N ALA A 30 14.87 4.72 14.44
CA ALA A 30 14.62 4.43 13.04
C ALA A 30 14.19 5.72 12.31
N ASN A 31 14.87 6.06 11.21
CA ASN A 31 14.51 7.23 10.39
C ASN A 31 13.02 7.15 10.00
N PRO A 32 12.16 8.10 10.43
CA PRO A 32 10.72 8.04 10.18
C PRO A 32 10.35 8.20 8.70
N ALA A 33 11.28 8.66 7.85
CA ALA A 33 11.16 8.67 6.39
C ALA A 33 11.64 7.36 5.73
N GLY A 34 12.25 6.45 6.50
CA GLY A 34 12.69 5.14 6.04
C GLY A 34 11.53 4.21 5.71
N THR A 35 11.77 3.23 4.84
CA THR A 35 10.79 2.22 4.43
C THR A 35 11.36 0.83 4.60
N SER A 36 10.47 -0.14 4.84
CA SER A 36 10.80 -1.56 4.86
C SER A 36 10.06 -2.27 3.74
N ALA A 37 10.69 -3.30 3.18
CA ALA A 37 10.09 -4.15 2.17
C ALA A 37 9.91 -5.59 2.71
N SER A 38 8.96 -6.32 2.13
CA SER A 38 8.69 -7.72 2.47
C SER A 38 8.20 -8.48 1.26
N THR A 39 8.73 -9.68 1.04
CA THR A 39 8.20 -10.61 0.04
C THR A 39 6.78 -10.99 0.42
N ALA A 40 5.86 -10.98 -0.55
CA ALA A 40 4.47 -11.36 -0.33
C ALA A 40 4.37 -12.83 0.11
N ARG A 41 3.38 -13.13 0.96
CA ARG A 41 3.19 -14.47 1.54
C ARG A 41 1.76 -14.96 1.42
N LEU A 42 1.62 -16.28 1.37
CA LEU A 42 0.36 -17.00 1.55
C LEU A 42 -0.05 -16.98 3.03
N THR A 43 -1.32 -17.24 3.35
CA THR A 43 -1.77 -17.37 4.76
C THR A 43 -1.00 -18.43 5.53
N GLY A 44 -0.55 -19.51 4.87
CA GLY A 44 0.31 -20.55 5.47
C GLY A 44 1.78 -20.15 5.65
N GLY A 45 2.15 -18.90 5.39
CA GLY A 45 3.50 -18.37 5.56
C GLY A 45 4.44 -18.59 4.37
N GLY A 46 4.10 -19.45 3.41
CA GLY A 46 4.89 -19.65 2.19
C GLY A 46 5.07 -18.37 1.38
N ALA A 47 6.29 -18.12 0.89
CA ALA A 47 6.59 -16.94 0.09
C ALA A 47 6.02 -17.07 -1.34
N VAL A 48 5.49 -15.98 -1.89
CA VAL A 48 4.97 -15.94 -3.26
C VAL A 48 6.12 -15.64 -4.23
N THR A 49 7.01 -16.62 -4.40
CA THR A 49 8.25 -16.53 -5.21
C THR A 49 8.21 -17.31 -6.53
N SER A 50 7.11 -18.00 -6.82
CA SER A 50 6.96 -18.85 -8.02
C SER A 50 5.57 -18.74 -8.64
N ALA A 51 5.43 -19.16 -9.90
CA ALA A 51 4.13 -19.23 -10.57
C ALA A 51 3.12 -20.14 -9.83
N ALA A 52 3.60 -21.24 -9.26
CA ALA A 52 2.77 -22.13 -8.44
C ALA A 52 2.23 -21.42 -7.19
N ALA A 53 3.04 -20.59 -6.52
CA ALA A 53 2.58 -19.80 -5.39
C ALA A 53 1.59 -18.70 -5.80
N VAL A 54 1.77 -18.07 -6.98
CA VAL A 54 0.80 -17.13 -7.56
C VAL A 54 -0.54 -17.82 -7.81
N GLU A 55 -0.52 -19.04 -8.33
CA GLU A 55 -1.73 -19.84 -8.55
C GLU A 55 -2.44 -20.18 -7.23
N GLN A 56 -1.69 -20.41 -6.14
CA GLN A 56 -2.29 -20.59 -4.82
C GLN A 56 -2.99 -19.31 -4.31
N VAL A 57 -2.43 -18.12 -4.56
CA VAL A 57 -3.13 -16.84 -4.28
C VAL A 57 -4.41 -16.72 -5.11
N SER A 58 -4.36 -17.10 -6.40
CA SER A 58 -5.53 -17.09 -7.29
C SER A 58 -6.64 -18.01 -6.78
N LYS A 59 -6.31 -19.26 -6.45
CA LYS A 59 -7.23 -20.26 -5.89
C LYS A 59 -7.79 -19.83 -4.52
N TYR A 60 -7.00 -19.12 -3.73
CA TYR A 60 -7.48 -18.56 -2.46
C TYR A 60 -8.64 -17.59 -2.69
N TRP A 61 -8.63 -16.77 -3.75
CA TRP A 61 -9.66 -15.78 -4.03
C TRP A 61 -10.76 -16.27 -4.96
N THR A 62 -11.63 -17.11 -4.43
CA THR A 62 -12.91 -17.46 -5.07
C THR A 62 -13.83 -16.23 -5.16
N ALA A 63 -14.81 -16.28 -6.06
CA ALA A 63 -15.83 -15.22 -6.16
C ALA A 63 -16.58 -15.03 -4.84
N ALA A 64 -16.87 -16.12 -4.12
CA ALA A 64 -17.52 -16.08 -2.81
C ALA A 64 -16.66 -15.36 -1.76
N ARG A 65 -15.36 -15.66 -1.67
CA ARG A 65 -14.45 -14.97 -0.74
C ARG A 65 -14.30 -13.49 -1.08
N MET A 66 -14.15 -13.14 -2.35
CA MET A 66 -14.12 -11.74 -2.76
C MET A 66 -15.41 -10.99 -2.41
N LYS A 67 -16.58 -11.63 -2.59
CA LYS A 67 -17.87 -11.04 -2.23
C LYS A 67 -18.02 -10.86 -0.71
N ALA A 68 -17.51 -11.81 0.08
CA ALA A 68 -17.59 -11.78 1.54
C ALA A 68 -16.52 -10.91 2.21
N ALA A 69 -15.45 -10.55 1.49
CA ALA A 69 -14.35 -9.77 2.02
C ALA A 69 -14.81 -8.39 2.52
N ARG A 70 -14.36 -8.02 3.72
CA ARG A 70 -14.88 -6.88 4.45
C ARG A 70 -14.05 -5.62 4.20
N PRO A 71 -14.65 -4.44 4.09
CA PRO A 71 -13.88 -3.20 4.03
C PRO A 71 -13.04 -3.02 5.30
N VAL A 72 -11.75 -2.70 5.13
CA VAL A 72 -10.89 -2.40 6.29
C VAL A 72 -11.47 -1.22 7.06
N PRO A 73 -11.75 -1.36 8.37
CA PRO A 73 -12.20 -0.24 9.17
C PRO A 73 -11.10 0.81 9.20
N GLU A 74 -11.47 2.03 9.56
CA GLU A 74 -10.48 3.07 9.71
C GLU A 74 -9.41 2.65 10.73
N PRO A 75 -8.12 2.85 10.40
CA PRO A 75 -7.05 2.72 11.37
C PRO A 75 -7.39 3.54 12.63
N LYS A 76 -7.17 3.00 13.83
CA LYS A 76 -7.33 3.76 15.08
C LYS A 76 -6.21 4.81 15.21
N ALA A 77 -6.52 5.94 15.85
CA ALA A 77 -5.54 7.01 16.04
C ALA A 77 -4.32 6.47 16.79
N PRO A 78 -3.09 6.83 16.39
CA PRO A 78 -1.90 6.44 17.14
C PRO A 78 -2.02 6.91 18.59
N ALA A 79 -1.72 6.01 19.53
CA ALA A 79 -1.46 6.41 20.91
C ALA A 79 0.02 6.81 21.04
N GLY A 80 0.31 8.06 21.44
CA GLY A 80 1.66 8.57 21.69
C GLY A 80 2.06 9.81 20.89
N THR A 81 3.32 10.22 21.03
CA THR A 81 3.88 11.42 20.39
C THR A 81 3.75 11.35 18.85
N PRO A 82 3.24 12.40 18.19
CA PRO A 82 3.10 12.41 16.74
C PRO A 82 4.44 12.17 16.05
N ALA A 83 4.45 11.32 15.02
CA ALA A 83 5.57 11.27 14.08
C ALA A 83 5.77 12.68 13.47
N ALA A 84 7.02 13.05 13.20
CA ALA A 84 7.35 14.34 12.56
C ALA A 84 6.44 14.58 11.34
N ALA A 85 5.83 15.77 11.27
CA ALA A 85 4.84 16.08 10.26
C ALA A 85 5.45 15.99 8.85
N ALA A 86 4.74 15.33 7.94
CA ALA A 86 5.09 15.32 6.52
C ALA A 86 4.85 16.70 5.91
N THR A 87 5.89 17.33 5.37
CA THR A 87 5.79 18.65 4.74
C THR A 87 6.58 18.64 3.42
N ALA A 88 6.41 19.67 2.59
CA ALA A 88 7.25 19.81 1.41
C ALA A 88 8.72 19.93 1.85
N THR A 89 9.57 19.01 1.39
CA THR A 89 11.01 19.02 1.70
C THR A 89 11.87 19.32 0.46
N GLY A 90 11.23 19.76 -0.62
CA GLY A 90 11.88 20.12 -1.88
C GLY A 90 10.89 20.72 -2.88
N LYS A 91 11.33 20.93 -4.12
CA LYS A 91 10.48 21.45 -5.20
C LYS A 91 9.39 20.43 -5.58
N PRO A 92 8.19 20.88 -6.00
CA PRO A 92 7.17 20.00 -6.60
C PRO A 92 7.74 19.21 -7.77
N GLY A 93 7.38 17.93 -7.88
CA GLY A 93 7.84 17.08 -8.97
C GLY A 93 6.82 16.00 -9.33
N SER A 94 6.87 15.51 -10.57
CA SER A 94 6.01 14.44 -11.07
C SER A 94 6.78 13.43 -11.92
N THR A 95 6.38 12.16 -11.87
CA THR A 95 6.77 11.15 -12.87
C THR A 95 5.75 11.12 -14.02
N PRO A 96 6.12 10.68 -15.23
CA PRO A 96 5.16 10.58 -16.32
C PRO A 96 4.10 9.52 -16.02
N SER A 97 2.83 9.80 -16.31
CA SER A 97 1.82 8.76 -16.47
C SER A 97 2.14 7.91 -17.70
N ALA A 98 1.64 6.67 -17.77
CA ALA A 98 1.84 5.84 -18.96
C ALA A 98 1.23 6.53 -20.20
N GLY A 99 1.84 6.35 -21.38
CA GLY A 99 1.30 6.81 -22.67
C GLY A 99 -0.01 6.10 -23.05
N ALA A 100 -0.65 6.52 -24.15
CA ALA A 100 -1.83 5.82 -24.66
C ALA A 100 -1.50 4.33 -24.93
N ILE A 101 -2.40 3.43 -24.53
CA ILE A 101 -2.30 2.01 -24.92
C ILE A 101 -3.34 1.78 -26.02
N ALA A 102 -2.91 1.18 -27.12
CA ALA A 102 -3.62 1.15 -28.40
C ALA A 102 -4.97 0.40 -28.42
N SER A 103 -5.46 -0.13 -27.29
CA SER A 103 -6.61 -1.03 -27.27
C SER A 103 -7.57 -0.85 -26.09
N ALA A 104 -7.55 0.31 -25.41
CA ALA A 104 -8.58 0.60 -24.41
C ALA A 104 -8.97 2.08 -24.48
N ALA A 105 -9.88 2.41 -25.40
CA ALA A 105 -10.81 3.47 -25.08
C ALA A 105 -11.47 3.10 -23.75
N ASN A 106 -11.76 4.09 -22.90
CA ASN A 106 -12.40 3.83 -21.60
C ASN A 106 -13.87 3.35 -21.75
N SER A 107 -14.29 3.02 -22.98
CA SER A 107 -15.62 2.61 -23.37
C SER A 107 -16.04 1.35 -22.63
N LEU A 108 -17.15 1.49 -21.89
CA LEU A 108 -17.93 0.37 -21.43
C LEU A 108 -18.49 -0.33 -22.67
N ALA A 109 -18.30 -1.64 -22.80
CA ALA A 109 -19.15 -2.41 -23.68
C ALA A 109 -20.58 -2.34 -23.08
N GLY A 110 -21.44 -1.50 -23.66
CA GLY A 110 -22.87 -1.38 -23.34
C GLY A 110 -23.27 -0.29 -22.33
N GLY A 111 -22.91 0.99 -22.53
CA GLY A 111 -23.32 2.08 -21.63
C GLY A 111 -23.91 3.31 -22.33
N ASP A 112 -25.06 3.76 -21.85
CA ASP A 112 -25.82 4.94 -22.27
C ASP A 112 -24.96 6.22 -22.41
N ALA A 113 -25.22 6.99 -23.47
CA ALA A 113 -24.54 8.26 -23.77
C ALA A 113 -24.61 9.31 -22.64
N LYS A 114 -25.55 9.18 -21.69
CA LYS A 114 -25.62 10.05 -20.49
C LYS A 114 -24.51 9.81 -19.47
N LEU A 115 -23.79 8.68 -19.54
CA LEU A 115 -22.67 8.37 -18.64
C LEU A 115 -21.34 9.04 -19.08
N ALA A 116 -21.25 9.51 -20.32
CA ALA A 116 -20.06 10.18 -20.86
C ALA A 116 -19.82 11.58 -20.24
N ALA A 117 -20.84 12.16 -19.58
CA ALA A 117 -20.71 13.39 -18.79
C ALA A 117 -20.25 13.14 -17.34
N ALA A 118 -20.23 11.88 -16.88
CA ALA A 118 -19.70 11.48 -15.59
C ALA A 118 -18.23 11.08 -15.70
N ILE A 119 -17.45 11.28 -14.62
CA ILE A 119 -16.09 10.71 -14.55
C ILE A 119 -16.18 9.21 -14.80
N THR A 120 -15.55 8.75 -15.88
CA THR A 120 -15.57 7.34 -16.27
C THR A 120 -14.65 6.57 -15.34
N GLU A 121 -15.07 5.36 -14.94
CA GLU A 121 -14.22 4.47 -14.15
C GLU A 121 -12.84 4.34 -14.80
N SER A 122 -11.80 4.50 -13.99
CA SER A 122 -10.42 4.35 -14.41
C SER A 122 -10.02 2.88 -14.38
N ARG A 123 -9.49 2.39 -15.50
CA ARG A 123 -8.89 1.05 -15.56
C ARG A 123 -7.59 0.91 -14.77
N VAL A 124 -6.91 2.01 -14.42
CA VAL A 124 -5.70 1.95 -13.58
C VAL A 124 -6.04 1.87 -12.10
N VAL A 125 -7.29 2.13 -11.71
CA VAL A 125 -7.78 2.03 -10.34
C VAL A 125 -8.53 0.72 -10.15
N GLY A 126 -8.25 0.03 -9.06
CA GLY A 126 -8.74 -1.33 -8.82
C GLY A 126 -9.05 -1.59 -7.36
N LYS A 127 -9.80 -2.68 -7.15
CA LYS A 127 -10.11 -3.18 -5.83
C LYS A 127 -8.99 -4.12 -5.39
N VAL A 128 -8.64 -4.05 -4.12
CA VAL A 128 -7.63 -4.90 -3.51
C VAL A 128 -8.33 -5.90 -2.60
N PHE A 129 -7.88 -7.15 -2.62
CA PHE A 129 -8.30 -8.21 -1.72
C PHE A 129 -7.08 -8.77 -1.01
N PHE A 130 -7.17 -8.99 0.29
CA PHE A 130 -6.07 -9.56 1.07
C PHE A 130 -6.59 -10.21 2.35
N HIS A 131 -5.78 -11.10 2.92
CA HIS A 131 -6.03 -11.68 4.22
C HIS A 131 -5.18 -10.97 5.28
N LYS A 132 -5.81 -10.56 6.39
CA LYS A 132 -5.10 -10.02 7.55
C LYS A 132 -4.60 -11.17 8.43
N PRO A 133 -3.33 -11.20 8.84
CA PRO A 133 -2.84 -12.20 9.80
C PRO A 133 -3.59 -12.19 11.15
N SER A 134 -4.16 -11.06 11.58
CA SER A 134 -5.07 -10.98 12.73
C SER A 134 -6.45 -11.61 12.50
N GLY A 135 -6.75 -12.03 11.27
CA GLY A 135 -7.97 -12.74 10.92
C GLY A 135 -8.81 -12.02 9.86
N GLY A 136 -9.37 -12.83 8.96
CA GLY A 136 -10.38 -12.43 7.99
C GLY A 136 -9.84 -11.90 6.67
N ASP A 137 -10.76 -11.83 5.71
CA ASP A 137 -10.54 -11.35 4.36
C ASP A 137 -11.06 -9.93 4.22
N TRP A 138 -10.23 -9.08 3.62
CA TRP A 138 -10.43 -7.64 3.64
C TRP A 138 -10.26 -7.01 2.27
N VAL A 139 -10.87 -5.84 2.10
CA VAL A 139 -10.79 -5.05 0.88
C VAL A 139 -10.30 -3.63 1.10
N CYS A 140 -9.49 -3.19 0.15
CA CYS A 140 -9.06 -1.82 -0.05
C CYS A 140 -9.26 -1.42 -1.53
N SER A 141 -8.74 -0.26 -1.87
CA SER A 141 -8.56 0.26 -3.22
C SER A 141 -7.08 0.50 -3.48
N ALA A 142 -6.69 0.59 -4.75
CA ALA A 142 -5.33 0.93 -5.15
C ALA A 142 -5.29 1.45 -6.59
N SER A 143 -4.11 1.95 -6.99
CA SER A 143 -3.85 2.39 -8.36
C SER A 143 -2.56 1.79 -8.91
N ALA A 144 -2.57 1.38 -10.17
CA ALA A 144 -1.34 1.14 -10.92
C ALA A 144 -0.55 2.46 -11.08
N LEU A 145 0.76 2.40 -10.86
CA LEU A 145 1.71 3.48 -11.11
C LEU A 145 2.62 3.12 -12.29
N ASN A 146 2.84 4.09 -13.18
CA ASN A 146 3.84 3.96 -14.21
C ASN A 146 5.24 4.05 -13.59
N SER A 147 5.93 2.92 -13.53
CA SER A 147 7.27 2.76 -12.97
C SER A 147 8.21 2.12 -14.00
N PRO A 148 9.54 2.15 -13.78
CA PRO A 148 10.50 1.40 -14.60
C PRO A 148 10.14 -0.08 -14.74
N SER A 149 9.70 -0.74 -13.66
CA SER A 149 9.32 -2.15 -13.67
C SER A 149 8.02 -2.43 -14.41
N LYS A 150 7.14 -1.43 -14.56
CA LYS A 150 5.76 -1.57 -15.11
C LYS A 150 4.86 -2.49 -14.28
N GLN A 151 5.21 -2.74 -13.02
CA GLN A 151 4.50 -3.69 -12.13
C GLN A 151 4.15 -3.07 -10.78
N LEU A 152 4.14 -1.75 -10.65
CA LEU A 152 3.94 -1.07 -9.39
C LEU A 152 2.48 -0.69 -9.17
N VAL A 153 1.99 -0.94 -7.95
CA VAL A 153 0.72 -0.47 -7.42
C VAL A 153 0.99 0.42 -6.20
N ILE A 154 0.22 1.49 -6.04
CA ILE A 154 0.18 2.31 -4.81
C ILE A 154 -1.16 2.14 -4.09
N THR A 155 -1.10 2.10 -2.76
CA THR A 155 -2.24 1.95 -1.85
C THR A 155 -1.90 2.59 -0.49
N ALA A 156 -2.73 2.39 0.53
CA ALA A 156 -2.42 2.83 1.90
C ALA A 156 -1.50 1.81 2.60
N GLY A 157 -0.72 2.26 3.57
CA GLY A 157 0.15 1.39 4.38
C GLY A 157 -0.65 0.32 5.12
N HIS A 158 -1.82 0.68 5.65
CA HIS A 158 -2.72 -0.25 6.33
C HIS A 158 -3.36 -1.31 5.42
N CYS A 159 -3.26 -1.14 4.11
CA CYS A 159 -3.70 -2.14 3.13
C CYS A 159 -2.59 -3.16 2.79
N VAL A 160 -1.37 -2.98 3.31
CA VAL A 160 -0.21 -3.88 3.10
C VAL A 160 0.46 -4.34 4.40
N HIS A 161 0.26 -3.61 5.51
CA HIS A 161 0.76 -3.96 6.85
C HIS A 161 -0.24 -3.54 7.93
N GLU A 162 -0.45 -4.34 8.97
CA GLU A 162 -1.43 -4.09 10.04
C GLU A 162 -1.09 -2.91 10.97
N GLY A 163 0.03 -2.24 10.76
CA GLY A 163 0.57 -1.17 11.61
C GLY A 163 1.34 -1.68 12.83
N LYS A 164 1.38 -0.87 13.91
CA LYS A 164 2.12 -1.17 15.15
C LYS A 164 1.77 -2.54 15.73
N GLY A 165 2.80 -3.37 15.95
CA GLY A 165 2.68 -4.71 16.52
C GLY A 165 2.01 -5.73 15.60
N GLY A 166 1.67 -5.34 14.37
CA GLY A 166 1.02 -6.18 13.38
C GLY A 166 1.99 -6.79 12.37
N LYS A 167 1.44 -7.48 11.37
CA LYS A 167 2.19 -8.17 10.32
C LYS A 167 1.83 -7.66 8.92
N TRP A 168 2.63 -8.08 7.93
CA TRP A 168 2.33 -7.88 6.51
C TRP A 168 1.09 -8.67 6.09
N MET A 169 0.29 -8.10 5.19
CA MET A 169 -0.89 -8.79 4.64
C MET A 169 -0.49 -10.02 3.81
N THR A 170 -1.37 -11.01 3.79
CA THR A 170 -1.15 -12.27 3.05
C THR A 170 -2.19 -12.45 1.95
N ASN A 171 -1.92 -13.33 0.98
CA ASN A 171 -2.76 -13.56 -0.19
C ASN A 171 -3.23 -12.25 -0.85
N TRP A 172 -2.34 -11.27 -0.98
CA TRP A 172 -2.73 -9.95 -1.46
C TRP A 172 -2.88 -9.96 -2.99
N THR A 173 -3.96 -9.38 -3.49
CA THR A 173 -4.19 -9.22 -4.93
C THR A 173 -4.88 -7.91 -5.32
N PHE A 174 -4.53 -7.39 -6.49
CA PHE A 174 -5.10 -6.21 -7.13
C PHE A 174 -5.93 -6.60 -8.36
N VAL A 175 -7.16 -6.08 -8.42
CA VAL A 175 -8.09 -6.31 -9.53
C VAL A 175 -8.45 -4.96 -10.17
N PRO A 176 -7.78 -4.57 -11.27
CA PRO A 176 -8.06 -3.33 -11.97
C PRO A 176 -9.48 -3.30 -12.52
N ARG A 177 -10.19 -2.18 -12.35
CA ARG A 177 -11.60 -2.00 -12.78
C ARG A 177 -12.54 -3.13 -12.35
N TYR A 178 -12.35 -3.67 -11.15
CA TYR A 178 -13.27 -4.64 -10.55
C TYR A 178 -14.71 -4.13 -10.65
N ARG A 179 -15.65 -5.00 -11.02
CA ARG A 179 -17.07 -4.63 -11.09
C ARG A 179 -17.95 -5.84 -10.79
N ASN A 180 -18.63 -5.85 -9.64
CA ASN A 180 -19.59 -6.90 -9.28
C ASN A 180 -19.05 -8.33 -9.49
N GLY A 181 -17.81 -8.58 -9.11
CA GLY A 181 -17.13 -9.86 -9.32
C GLY A 181 -16.37 -9.99 -10.64
N SER A 182 -16.68 -9.16 -11.63
CA SER A 182 -15.95 -9.08 -12.90
C SER A 182 -14.54 -8.55 -12.70
N ARG A 183 -13.60 -9.16 -13.43
CA ARG A 183 -12.15 -8.89 -13.37
C ARG A 183 -11.64 -8.63 -14.79
N PRO A 184 -12.06 -7.53 -15.45
CA PRO A 184 -11.89 -7.34 -16.89
C PRO A 184 -10.43 -7.29 -17.37
N PHE A 185 -9.50 -6.96 -16.47
CA PHE A 185 -8.06 -6.95 -16.74
C PHE A 185 -7.31 -8.04 -15.98
N GLY A 186 -8.03 -9.01 -15.40
CA GLY A 186 -7.51 -10.08 -14.58
C GLY A 186 -7.13 -9.64 -13.16
N THR A 187 -6.32 -10.47 -12.52
CA THR A 187 -5.99 -10.42 -11.09
C THR A 187 -4.47 -10.47 -10.94
N PHE A 188 -3.88 -9.45 -10.34
CA PHE A 188 -2.42 -9.34 -10.16
C PHE A 188 -2.05 -9.64 -8.72
N ALA A 189 -1.35 -10.74 -8.48
CA ALA A 189 -0.88 -11.12 -7.14
C ALA A 189 0.31 -10.26 -6.70
N ALA A 190 0.39 -9.95 -5.41
CA ALA A 190 1.57 -9.28 -4.86
C ALA A 190 2.81 -10.18 -4.95
N LYS A 191 3.94 -9.57 -5.28
CA LYS A 191 5.29 -10.17 -5.21
C LYS A 191 6.07 -9.62 -4.03
N GLN A 192 6.05 -8.30 -3.86
CA GLN A 192 6.76 -7.60 -2.78
C GLN A 192 5.97 -6.37 -2.34
N PHE A 193 5.90 -6.17 -1.04
CA PHE A 193 5.37 -4.98 -0.41
C PHE A 193 6.48 -4.03 0.00
N ARG A 194 6.16 -2.74 0.08
CA ARG A 194 6.93 -1.74 0.81
C ARG A 194 5.96 -0.78 1.51
N THR A 195 6.30 -0.34 2.71
CA THR A 195 5.63 0.76 3.42
C THR A 195 6.61 1.45 4.37
N PHE A 196 6.22 2.59 4.94
CA PHE A 196 7.05 3.36 5.84
C PHE A 196 7.28 2.66 7.18
N ASN A 197 8.48 2.80 7.72
CA ASN A 197 8.82 2.30 9.05
C ASN A 197 7.95 2.96 10.12
N ALA A 198 7.61 4.24 9.97
CA ALA A 198 6.71 4.95 10.87
C ALA A 198 5.29 4.35 10.88
N TRP A 199 4.79 3.84 9.74
CA TRP A 199 3.53 3.11 9.70
C TRP A 199 3.66 1.78 10.48
N ILE A 200 4.72 1.02 10.22
CA ILE A 200 4.97 -0.28 10.86
C ILE A 200 5.15 -0.15 12.38
N SER A 201 5.88 0.86 12.86
CA SER A 201 6.25 0.98 14.27
C SER A 201 5.21 1.72 15.12
N SER A 202 4.44 2.63 14.52
CA SER A 202 3.58 3.56 15.26
C SER A 202 2.21 3.80 14.63
N SER A 203 1.88 3.12 13.53
CA SER A 203 0.64 3.36 12.76
C SER A 203 0.48 4.83 12.34
N ALA A 204 1.60 5.52 12.06
CA ALA A 204 1.61 6.96 11.77
C ALA A 204 0.82 7.32 10.50
N TYR A 205 -0.31 8.03 10.67
CA TYR A 205 -1.21 8.38 9.57
C TYR A 205 -0.60 9.27 8.49
N ASN A 206 0.41 10.07 8.81
CA ASN A 206 1.15 10.89 7.84
C ASN A 206 2.14 10.07 7.00
N ARG A 207 2.26 8.77 7.27
CA ARG A 207 3.10 7.80 6.56
C ARG A 207 2.34 6.52 6.20
N ASP A 208 1.01 6.59 6.18
CA ASP A 208 0.12 5.49 5.79
C ASP A 208 0.06 5.35 4.25
N VAL A 209 1.20 4.99 3.64
CA VAL A 209 1.37 4.78 2.21
C VAL A 209 2.04 3.43 1.98
N GLY A 210 1.49 2.64 1.06
CA GLY A 210 1.98 1.33 0.67
C GLY A 210 2.26 1.28 -0.84
N MET A 211 3.31 0.58 -1.24
CA MET A 211 3.55 0.23 -2.63
C MET A 211 3.76 -1.27 -2.77
N VAL A 212 3.26 -1.82 -3.87
CA VAL A 212 3.25 -3.27 -4.12
C VAL A 212 3.78 -3.52 -5.52
N THR A 213 4.86 -4.28 -5.62
CA THR A 213 5.26 -4.90 -6.89
C THR A 213 4.38 -6.13 -7.10
N THR A 214 3.74 -6.22 -8.26
CA THR A 214 2.92 -7.38 -8.63
C THR A 214 3.71 -8.37 -9.49
N TRP A 215 3.29 -9.64 -9.48
CA TRP A 215 3.66 -10.57 -10.55
C TRP A 215 3.02 -10.15 -11.88
N PRO A 216 3.65 -10.44 -13.03
CA PRO A 216 3.00 -10.29 -14.32
C PRO A 216 1.88 -11.33 -14.46
N LEU A 217 0.83 -10.96 -15.18
CA LEU A 217 -0.29 -11.87 -15.48
C LEU A 217 -0.08 -12.45 -16.88
N ASN A 218 0.10 -13.76 -16.99
CA ASN A 218 0.35 -14.45 -18.26
C ASN A 218 1.51 -13.80 -19.05
N GLY A 219 2.61 -13.49 -18.36
CA GLY A 219 3.78 -12.80 -18.94
C GLY A 219 3.59 -11.29 -19.19
N ARG A 220 2.38 -10.74 -19.03
CA ARG A 220 2.09 -9.32 -19.27
C ARG A 220 2.22 -8.51 -17.98
N LYS A 221 3.08 -7.49 -18.02
CA LYS A 221 3.28 -6.55 -16.91
C LYS A 221 2.05 -5.66 -16.71
N LEU A 222 1.72 -5.34 -15.46
CA LEU A 222 0.52 -4.58 -15.08
C LEU A 222 0.31 -3.31 -15.93
N VAL A 223 1.31 -2.43 -16.00
CA VAL A 223 1.18 -1.15 -16.71
C VAL A 223 1.03 -1.33 -18.22
N ASN A 224 1.50 -2.44 -18.78
CA ASN A 224 1.30 -2.76 -20.19
C ASN A 224 -0.14 -3.25 -20.46
N VAL A 225 -0.85 -3.73 -19.43
CA VAL A 225 -2.26 -4.17 -19.54
C VAL A 225 -3.20 -2.98 -19.32
N VAL A 226 -2.99 -2.18 -18.27
CA VAL A 226 -3.96 -1.16 -17.85
C VAL A 226 -3.45 0.27 -17.97
N GLY A 227 -2.18 0.49 -18.31
CA GLY A 227 -1.53 1.79 -18.13
C GLY A 227 -1.14 2.03 -16.67
N GLY A 228 -0.85 3.27 -16.31
CA GLY A 228 -0.51 3.64 -14.94
C GLY A 228 -0.54 5.15 -14.75
N ASN A 229 -0.94 5.58 -13.56
CA ASN A 229 -0.82 6.98 -13.15
C ASN A 229 0.65 7.35 -12.97
N GLY A 230 0.96 8.64 -13.15
CA GLY A 230 2.21 9.18 -12.62
C GLY A 230 2.12 9.37 -11.11
N LEU A 231 3.25 9.69 -10.48
CA LEU A 231 3.35 10.06 -9.07
C LEU A 231 3.76 11.52 -8.97
N SER A 232 3.06 12.30 -8.14
CA SER A 232 3.45 13.65 -7.75
C SER A 232 3.84 13.72 -6.28
N TRP A 233 4.80 14.59 -5.99
CA TRP A 233 5.25 14.89 -4.64
C TRP A 233 5.59 16.38 -4.49
N ASN A 234 5.63 16.86 -3.25
CA ASN A 234 5.95 18.24 -2.86
C ASN A 234 5.05 19.35 -3.45
N TYR A 235 3.92 19.03 -4.06
CA TYR A 235 2.96 20.04 -4.53
C TYR A 235 2.24 20.75 -3.36
N PRO A 236 1.73 21.98 -3.55
CA PRO A 236 0.95 22.67 -2.54
C PRO A 236 -0.20 21.82 -1.99
N LYS A 237 -0.61 22.04 -0.73
CA LYS A 237 -1.69 21.26 -0.10
C LYS A 237 -3.09 21.55 -0.66
N ALA A 238 -3.27 22.68 -1.36
CA ALA A 238 -4.52 23.06 -1.99
C ALA A 238 -4.49 22.76 -3.49
N LEU A 239 -5.15 21.68 -3.90
CA LEU A 239 -5.13 21.19 -5.27
C LEU A 239 -6.49 20.63 -5.66
N LYS A 240 -6.91 20.89 -6.89
CA LYS A 240 -8.02 20.16 -7.51
C LYS A 240 -7.61 18.71 -7.75
N VAL A 241 -8.38 17.77 -7.22
CA VAL A 241 -8.13 16.33 -7.36
C VAL A 241 -9.42 15.59 -7.73
N THR A 242 -9.25 14.45 -8.40
CA THR A 242 -10.25 13.40 -8.51
C THR A 242 -9.81 12.21 -7.66
N VAL A 243 -10.62 11.83 -6.68
CA VAL A 243 -10.42 10.65 -5.84
C VAL A 243 -11.22 9.51 -6.42
N LEU A 244 -10.60 8.33 -6.62
CA LEU A 244 -11.30 7.13 -7.06
C LEU A 244 -11.08 5.97 -6.08
N GLY A 245 -12.06 5.09 -5.93
CA GLY A 245 -11.96 3.91 -5.07
C GLY A 245 -13.23 3.07 -5.02
N TYR A 246 -13.27 2.12 -4.08
CA TYR A 246 -14.37 1.17 -3.88
C TYR A 246 -14.98 1.29 -2.46
N PRO A 247 -15.53 2.45 -2.10
CA PRO A 247 -16.16 2.67 -0.80
C PRO A 247 -17.44 1.85 -0.63
N ARG A 248 -17.67 1.31 0.58
CA ARG A 248 -18.85 0.49 0.88
C ARG A 248 -20.20 1.21 0.71
N ASN A 249 -20.26 2.53 0.82
CA ASN A 249 -21.52 3.28 0.66
C ASN A 249 -21.93 3.50 -0.79
N PHE A 250 -21.14 3.05 -1.77
CA PHE A 250 -21.49 3.11 -3.18
C PHE A 250 -21.52 1.70 -3.76
N SER A 251 -22.71 1.20 -4.09
CA SER A 251 -22.96 -0.18 -4.55
C SER A 251 -22.24 -1.25 -3.70
N SER A 252 -22.22 -1.08 -2.37
CA SER A 252 -21.53 -2.01 -1.45
C SER A 252 -20.03 -2.20 -1.76
N GLY A 253 -19.39 -1.20 -2.35
CA GLY A 253 -17.99 -1.24 -2.79
C GLY A 253 -17.74 -2.19 -3.96
N GLN A 254 -18.77 -2.56 -4.72
CA GLN A 254 -18.67 -3.47 -5.86
C GLN A 254 -18.41 -2.78 -7.19
N VAL A 255 -18.55 -1.45 -7.25
CA VAL A 255 -18.24 -0.62 -8.43
C VAL A 255 -17.29 0.51 -8.02
N GLN A 256 -16.58 1.07 -8.99
CA GLN A 256 -15.68 2.18 -8.71
C GLN A 256 -16.49 3.47 -8.56
N ALA A 257 -16.29 4.17 -7.45
CA ALA A 257 -16.84 5.49 -7.20
C ALA A 257 -15.76 6.55 -7.37
N TRP A 258 -16.20 7.79 -7.57
CA TRP A 258 -15.33 8.96 -7.64
C TRP A 258 -15.85 10.11 -6.78
N CYS A 259 -14.95 11.01 -6.39
CA CYS A 259 -15.25 12.31 -5.78
C CYS A 259 -14.27 13.35 -6.32
N GLN A 260 -14.71 14.59 -6.44
CA GLN A 260 -13.87 15.70 -6.87
C GLN A 260 -13.91 16.84 -5.87
N GLY A 261 -12.82 17.60 -5.82
CA GLY A 261 -12.80 18.87 -5.11
C GLY A 261 -11.38 19.37 -4.89
N THR A 262 -11.27 20.40 -4.05
CA THR A 262 -9.98 21.01 -3.71
C THR A 262 -9.52 20.50 -2.34
N THR A 263 -8.31 19.95 -2.29
CA THR A 263 -7.71 19.51 -1.04
C THR A 263 -7.42 20.70 -0.12
N ARG A 264 -7.32 20.46 1.19
CA ARG A 264 -6.89 21.46 2.19
C ARG A 264 -5.90 20.84 3.16
N ASP A 265 -5.17 21.68 3.89
CA ASP A 265 -4.33 21.21 4.99
C ASP A 265 -5.21 20.56 6.08
N ALA A 266 -4.81 19.38 6.54
CA ALA A 266 -5.47 18.64 7.61
C ALA A 266 -4.61 18.59 8.90
N GLY A 267 -3.46 19.27 8.91
CA GLY A 267 -2.50 19.23 10.00
C GLY A 267 -1.76 17.90 10.11
N GLY A 268 -0.63 17.92 10.83
CA GLY A 268 0.19 16.72 11.07
C GLY A 268 0.71 16.05 9.80
N GLY A 269 0.90 16.82 8.72
CA GLY A 269 1.39 16.30 7.43
C GLY A 269 0.38 15.47 6.65
N ARG A 270 -0.88 15.88 6.69
CA ARG A 270 -1.96 15.28 5.93
C ARG A 270 -2.72 16.34 5.15
N ILE A 271 -3.43 15.90 4.13
CA ILE A 271 -4.39 16.70 3.37
C ILE A 271 -5.79 16.11 3.54
N ALA A 272 -6.82 16.94 3.44
CA ALA A 272 -8.22 16.56 3.56
C ALA A 272 -9.01 17.00 2.32
N LEU A 273 -10.09 16.28 2.04
CA LEU A 273 -11.07 16.59 1.01
C LEU A 273 -12.45 16.30 1.56
N ASN A 274 -13.44 17.16 1.26
CA ASN A 274 -14.84 16.85 1.52
C ASN A 274 -15.27 15.78 0.52
N CYS A 275 -15.23 14.54 0.98
CA CYS A 275 -15.50 13.33 0.23
C CYS A 275 -16.13 12.36 1.22
N ASN A 276 -17.31 11.84 0.89
CA ASN A 276 -18.06 10.96 1.78
C ASN A 276 -17.77 9.47 1.49
N PHE A 277 -16.55 9.13 1.09
CA PHE A 277 -16.21 7.72 0.91
C PHE A 277 -16.07 7.06 2.28
N GLN A 278 -16.74 5.91 2.43
CA GLN A 278 -16.65 5.04 3.60
C GLN A 278 -15.53 3.97 3.45
N PRO A 279 -15.31 3.09 4.47
CA PRO A 279 -14.38 1.97 4.39
C PRO A 279 -14.40 1.20 3.06
N GLY A 280 -13.23 0.73 2.63
CA GLY A 280 -13.01 0.08 1.33
C GLY A 280 -12.43 1.04 0.27
N SER A 281 -12.62 2.35 0.47
CA SER A 281 -11.94 3.39 -0.31
C SER A 281 -10.45 3.54 0.02
N SER A 282 -10.01 3.05 1.17
CA SER A 282 -8.61 3.05 1.61
C SER A 282 -7.64 2.65 0.52
N GLY A 283 -6.59 3.43 0.31
CA GLY A 283 -5.59 3.26 -0.73
C GLY A 283 -5.98 3.76 -2.12
N GLY A 284 -7.24 4.14 -2.32
CA GLY A 284 -7.71 4.76 -3.57
C GLY A 284 -6.97 6.07 -3.85
N PRO A 285 -6.52 6.32 -5.09
CA PRO A 285 -5.63 7.44 -5.40
C PRO A 285 -6.37 8.78 -5.38
N TRP A 286 -5.66 9.83 -4.98
CA TRP A 286 -6.06 11.22 -5.14
C TRP A 286 -5.29 11.79 -6.33
N ILE A 287 -5.96 11.96 -7.46
CA ILE A 287 -5.33 12.21 -8.76
C ILE A 287 -5.45 13.69 -9.14
N ARG A 288 -4.33 14.38 -9.28
CA ARG A 288 -4.25 15.70 -9.93
C ARG A 288 -4.19 15.51 -11.44
N ALA A 289 -4.61 16.53 -12.19
CA ALA A 289 -4.57 16.51 -13.66
C ALA A 289 -5.19 15.22 -14.23
N PHE A 290 -6.34 14.82 -13.68
CA PHE A 290 -7.08 13.65 -14.14
C PHE A 290 -7.68 13.96 -15.51
N ASP A 291 -7.31 13.16 -16.49
CA ASP A 291 -7.81 13.20 -17.85
C ASP A 291 -8.84 12.07 -18.02
N ASN A 292 -10.10 12.46 -18.20
CA ASN A 292 -11.22 11.54 -18.31
C ASN A 292 -11.14 10.67 -19.58
N SER A 293 -10.49 11.16 -20.65
CA SER A 293 -10.34 10.41 -21.90
C SER A 293 -9.40 9.22 -21.74
N THR A 294 -8.36 9.39 -20.92
CA THR A 294 -7.36 8.36 -20.66
C THR A 294 -7.60 7.61 -19.35
N GLY A 295 -8.47 8.11 -18.48
CA GLY A 295 -8.75 7.60 -17.14
C GLY A 295 -7.53 7.68 -16.21
N ARG A 296 -6.61 8.62 -16.45
CA ARG A 296 -5.29 8.67 -15.81
C ARG A 296 -4.91 10.10 -15.42
N GLY A 297 -3.89 10.23 -14.58
CA GLY A 297 -3.30 11.51 -14.21
C GLY A 297 -2.10 11.32 -13.28
N GLN A 298 -1.99 12.21 -12.30
CA GLN A 298 -0.86 12.27 -11.36
C GLN A 298 -1.33 11.99 -9.93
N THR A 299 -0.99 10.81 -9.39
CA THR A 299 -1.33 10.43 -8.01
C THR A 299 -0.55 11.31 -7.03
N ASN A 300 -1.25 12.08 -6.19
CA ASN A 300 -0.69 12.99 -5.18
C ASN A 300 -1.29 12.75 -3.79
N GLY A 301 -1.68 11.51 -3.52
CA GLY A 301 -2.29 11.10 -2.27
C GLY A 301 -2.99 9.75 -2.42
N VAL A 302 -3.32 9.16 -1.28
CA VAL A 302 -4.15 7.95 -1.15
C VAL A 302 -5.12 8.12 0.00
N THR A 303 -6.33 7.59 -0.12
CA THR A 303 -7.30 7.61 0.99
C THR A 303 -6.74 6.79 2.15
N SER A 304 -6.52 7.40 3.32
CA SER A 304 -5.93 6.74 4.49
C SER A 304 -6.92 6.67 5.65
N THR A 305 -7.51 7.81 6.01
CA THR A 305 -8.45 7.93 7.13
C THR A 305 -9.67 8.71 6.70
N ILE A 306 -10.76 8.57 7.45
CA ILE A 306 -11.98 9.36 7.27
C ILE A 306 -12.28 10.04 8.62
N SER A 307 -13.02 11.14 8.62
CA SER A 307 -13.38 11.82 9.86
C SER A 307 -14.33 10.96 10.68
N SER A 308 -14.21 11.05 12.01
CA SER A 308 -15.14 10.39 12.95
C SER A 308 -16.60 10.79 12.76
N THR A 309 -16.85 11.99 12.24
CA THR A 309 -18.20 12.50 11.89
C THR A 309 -18.62 12.18 10.45
N GLY A 310 -17.80 11.45 9.69
CA GLY A 310 -18.00 11.21 8.26
C GLY A 310 -17.82 12.46 7.38
N GLY A 311 -17.94 12.30 6.07
CA GLY A 311 -17.95 13.40 5.08
C GLY A 311 -16.58 14.00 4.71
N VAL A 312 -15.49 13.62 5.39
CA VAL A 312 -14.13 14.06 5.05
C VAL A 312 -13.20 12.86 4.97
N ASN A 313 -12.56 12.66 3.80
CA ASN A 313 -11.44 11.75 3.68
C ASN A 313 -10.12 12.50 3.83
N LYS A 314 -9.09 11.82 4.33
CA LYS A 314 -7.74 12.34 4.51
C LYS A 314 -6.71 11.44 3.84
N SER A 315 -5.64 12.06 3.34
CA SER A 315 -4.47 11.42 2.76
C SER A 315 -3.21 11.87 3.51
N PRO A 316 -2.19 11.01 3.65
CA PRO A 316 -0.83 11.46 3.91
C PRO A 316 -0.40 12.48 2.85
N TYR A 317 0.37 13.49 3.24
CA TYR A 317 1.00 14.39 2.27
C TYR A 317 2.15 13.67 1.56
N PHE A 318 2.21 13.77 0.23
CA PHE A 318 3.27 13.15 -0.57
C PHE A 318 4.45 14.10 -0.67
N ASP A 319 5.46 13.87 0.15
CA ASP A 319 6.73 14.59 0.15
C ASP A 319 7.85 13.79 -0.56
N THR A 320 9.08 14.29 -0.47
CA THR A 320 10.26 13.61 -1.01
C THR A 320 10.42 12.17 -0.49
N ALA A 321 9.96 11.84 0.72
CA ALA A 321 10.08 10.48 1.24
C ALA A 321 9.18 9.50 0.48
N VAL A 322 8.00 9.94 0.02
CA VAL A 322 7.13 9.12 -0.85
C VAL A 322 7.76 8.92 -2.22
N LYS A 323 8.44 9.94 -2.76
CA LYS A 323 9.22 9.78 -4.00
C LYS A 323 10.38 8.80 -3.81
N ASN A 324 11.11 8.86 -2.70
CA ASN A 324 12.19 7.91 -2.42
C ASN A 324 11.67 6.47 -2.29
N MET A 325 10.48 6.28 -1.70
CA MET A 325 9.80 4.99 -1.67
C MET A 325 9.46 4.47 -3.07
N PHE A 326 8.99 5.37 -3.96
CA PHE A 326 8.77 5.03 -5.37
C PHE A 326 10.07 4.65 -6.08
N ASP A 327 11.17 5.36 -5.85
CA ASP A 327 12.45 5.04 -6.50
C ASP A 327 12.97 3.68 -6.02
N ALA A 328 12.85 3.40 -4.73
CA ALA A 328 13.29 2.13 -4.16
C ALA A 328 12.45 0.92 -4.60
N GLN A 329 11.15 1.13 -4.89
CA GLN A 329 10.25 0.04 -5.30
C GLN A 329 10.05 -0.06 -6.82
N GLY A 330 10.16 1.06 -7.52
CA GLY A 330 9.69 1.24 -8.89
C GLY A 330 10.45 0.41 -9.92
N SER A 331 11.67 -0.03 -9.60
CA SER A 331 12.50 -0.90 -10.44
C SER A 331 12.42 -2.38 -10.05
N VAL A 332 11.75 -2.73 -8.94
CA VAL A 332 11.59 -4.12 -8.50
C VAL A 332 10.65 -4.87 -9.45
N THR A 333 11.06 -6.04 -9.91
CA THR A 333 10.29 -6.91 -10.83
C THR A 333 9.97 -8.25 -10.22
#